data_AF-A0A0L8FIU9-F1
#
_entry.id   AF-A0A0L8FIU9-F1
#
_cell.length_a   1.000
_cell.length_b   1.000
_cell.length_c   1.000
_cell.angle_alpha   90.00
_cell.angle_beta   90.00
_cell.angle_gamma   90.00
#
_symmetry.space_group_name_H-M   'P 1'
#
loop_
_entity.id
_entity.type
_entity.pdbx_description
1 polymer ?
#
loop_
_entity_poly.entity_id
_entity_poly.type
_entity_poly.pdbx_seq_one_letter_code
_entity_poly.pdbx_strand_id
1 'polypeptide(L)'
;DGANATHFLTEFLDSVELSGLPPHKLELKKGLPIILMRNLNPPRLCNGTHKIVEELHDNLIVVSINTPVFKNEIIMIQRITINLSEGEDISLHRSQFPVQSSFAMTNHKAQGQTMENVLIYLEQPVFQHGQLYVALRCRK
;
A
#
# COMPACT_ATOMS: atom_id res chain seq x y z
N ASP A 1 36.84 -16.18 4.25
CA ASP A 1 36.05 -17.32 3.76
C ASP A 1 34.66 -16.85 3.36
N GLY A 2 34.56 -16.37 2.13
CA GLY A 2 33.35 -15.82 1.56
C GLY A 2 32.85 -16.74 0.46
N ALA A 3 31.74 -17.43 0.71
CA ALA A 3 30.85 -18.01 -0.29
C ALA A 3 29.72 -18.74 0.44
N ASN A 4 28.66 -18.02 0.80
CA ASN A 4 27.31 -18.56 0.88
C ASN A 4 26.33 -17.40 0.66
N ALA A 5 26.50 -16.71 -0.48
CA ALA A 5 25.40 -15.94 -1.04
C ALA A 5 24.43 -16.98 -1.61
N THR A 6 23.38 -17.31 -0.86
CA THR A 6 22.24 -18.09 -1.37
C THR A 6 21.70 -17.36 -2.60
N HIS A 7 22.00 -17.92 -3.78
CA HIS A 7 21.63 -17.32 -5.06
C HIS A 7 20.13 -17.59 -5.30
N PHE A 8 19.28 -16.78 -4.68
CA PHE A 8 17.83 -16.85 -4.93
C PHE A 8 17.53 -16.47 -6.38
N LEU A 9 16.58 -17.17 -7.00
CA LEU A 9 16.09 -16.80 -8.32
C LEU A 9 15.38 -15.45 -8.24
N THR A 10 15.60 -14.58 -9.23
CA THR A 10 14.93 -13.27 -9.32
C THR A 10 13.41 -13.41 -9.30
N GLU A 11 12.89 -14.41 -10.02
CA GLU A 11 11.46 -14.77 -10.05
C GLU A 11 10.90 -15.08 -8.65
N PHE A 12 11.69 -15.75 -7.80
CA PHE A 12 11.31 -16.01 -6.42
C PHE A 12 11.24 -14.69 -5.64
N LEU A 13 12.27 -13.84 -5.72
CA LEU A 13 12.31 -12.53 -5.04
C LEU A 13 11.17 -11.59 -5.48
N ASP A 14 10.77 -11.68 -6.74
CA ASP A 14 9.69 -10.90 -7.34
C ASP A 14 8.31 -11.39 -6.88
N SER A 15 8.18 -12.69 -6.62
CA SER A 15 6.96 -13.29 -6.06
C SER A 15 6.75 -13.03 -4.57
N VAL A 16 7.77 -12.53 -3.84
CA VAL A 16 7.64 -12.27 -2.40
C VAL A 16 6.70 -11.10 -2.13
N GLU A 17 5.53 -11.42 -1.59
CA GLU A 17 4.54 -10.49 -1.06
C GLU A 17 4.45 -10.63 0.47
N LEU A 18 5.18 -9.80 1.19
CA LEU A 18 5.17 -9.78 2.66
C LEU A 18 4.42 -8.55 3.18
N SER A 19 3.84 -8.68 4.37
CA SER A 19 3.13 -7.57 5.00
C SER A 19 4.05 -6.36 5.18
N GLY A 20 3.62 -5.19 4.72
CA GLY A 20 4.40 -3.96 4.78
C GLY A 20 5.48 -3.82 3.70
N LEU A 21 5.69 -4.83 2.85
CA LEU A 21 6.54 -4.75 1.67
C LEU A 21 5.71 -4.28 0.46
N PRO A 22 6.11 -3.23 -0.27
CA PRO A 22 5.41 -2.79 -1.47
C PRO A 22 5.50 -3.84 -2.56
N PRO A 23 4.52 -3.91 -3.47
CA PRO A 23 4.52 -4.92 -4.53
C PRO A 23 5.78 -4.81 -5.39
N HIS A 24 6.28 -5.94 -5.90
CA HIS A 24 7.41 -5.96 -6.83
C HIS A 24 7.09 -5.10 -8.06
N LYS A 25 5.93 -5.36 -8.67
CA LYS A 25 5.40 -4.59 -9.78
C LYS A 25 4.32 -3.62 -9.29
N LEU A 26 4.58 -2.32 -9.43
CA LEU A 26 3.63 -1.27 -9.07
C LEU A 26 3.15 -0.57 -10.35
N GLU A 27 1.89 -0.80 -10.72
CA GLU A 27 1.25 -0.18 -11.88
C GLU A 27 0.33 0.96 -11.44
N LEU A 28 0.61 2.17 -11.92
CA LEU A 28 -0.12 3.39 -11.56
C LEU A 28 -0.52 4.16 -12.81
N LYS A 29 -1.58 4.97 -12.69
CA LYS A 29 -1.98 5.95 -13.69
C LYS A 29 -2.50 7.21 -13.01
N LYS A 30 -2.51 8.33 -13.72
CA LYS A 30 -3.18 9.55 -13.29
C LYS A 30 -4.66 9.27 -12.93
N GLY A 31 -5.12 9.85 -11.83
CA GLY A 31 -6.46 9.68 -11.27
C GLY A 31 -6.66 8.40 -10.44
N LEU A 32 -5.66 7.50 -10.38
CA LEU A 32 -5.80 6.29 -9.58
C LEU A 32 -5.72 6.64 -8.08
N PRO A 33 -6.68 6.16 -7.25
CA PRO A 33 -6.54 6.25 -5.81
C PRO A 33 -5.47 5.28 -5.33
N ILE A 34 -4.58 5.79 -4.48
CA ILE A 34 -3.52 5.02 -3.82
C ILE A 34 -3.60 5.19 -2.31
N ILE A 35 -2.97 4.28 -1.57
CA ILE A 35 -2.84 4.31 -0.12
C ILE A 35 -1.35 4.29 0.24
N LEU A 36 -0.96 5.12 1.21
CA LEU A 36 0.40 5.12 1.73
C LEU A 36 0.60 3.91 2.65
N MET A 37 1.67 3.15 2.46
CA MET A 37 1.92 1.89 3.20
C MET A 37 2.69 2.09 4.52
N ARG A 38 3.11 3.32 4.83
CA ARG A 38 3.99 3.63 5.97
C ARG A 38 4.02 5.12 6.25
N ASN A 39 4.42 5.49 7.46
CA ASN A 39 4.54 6.89 7.85
C ASN A 39 5.79 7.51 7.19
N LEU A 40 5.62 8.61 6.46
CA LEU A 40 6.72 9.40 5.91
C LEU A 40 6.92 10.71 6.67
N ASN A 41 5.82 11.40 6.96
CA ASN A 41 5.84 12.68 7.67
C ASN A 41 4.50 12.92 8.40
N PRO A 42 4.32 12.35 9.61
CA PRO A 42 3.15 12.63 10.43
C PRO A 42 3.04 14.11 10.81
N PRO A 43 1.82 14.70 10.86
CA PRO A 43 0.52 14.04 10.71
C PRO A 43 0.00 13.99 9.25
N ARG A 44 0.78 14.46 8.26
CA ARG A 44 0.29 14.68 6.87
C ARG A 44 0.38 13.42 5.99
N LEU A 45 1.50 12.70 6.12
CA LEU A 45 1.83 11.50 5.36
C LEU A 45 1.90 10.30 6.28
N CYS A 46 0.73 9.86 6.71
CA CYS A 46 0.55 8.71 7.58
C CYS A 46 0.16 7.46 6.78
N ASN A 47 0.56 6.29 7.29
CA ASN A 47 0.11 4.99 6.80
C ASN A 47 -1.42 4.94 6.76
N GLY A 48 -1.97 4.35 5.72
CA GLY A 48 -3.42 4.22 5.54
C GLY A 48 -4.11 5.46 4.93
N THR A 49 -3.39 6.57 4.73
CA THR A 49 -3.99 7.76 4.12
C THR A 49 -4.16 7.58 2.61
N HIS A 50 -5.36 7.89 2.11
CA HIS A 50 -5.68 7.84 0.69
C HIS A 50 -5.20 9.12 -0.03
N LYS A 51 -4.66 8.93 -1.23
CA LYS A 51 -4.20 10.00 -2.13
C LYS A 51 -4.65 9.70 -3.55
N ILE A 52 -4.72 10.72 -4.40
CA ILE A 52 -5.02 10.56 -5.83
C ILE A 52 -3.75 10.89 -6.61
N VAL A 53 -3.37 10.04 -7.57
CA VAL A 53 -2.23 10.28 -8.45
C VAL A 53 -2.55 11.44 -9.41
N GLU A 54 -1.73 12.48 -9.40
CA GLU A 54 -1.87 13.63 -10.31
C GLU A 54 -0.90 13.52 -11.50
N GLU A 55 0.35 13.14 -11.21
CA GLU A 55 1.40 12.98 -12.22
C GLU A 55 2.36 11.85 -11.84
N LEU A 56 2.97 11.25 -12.86
CA LEU A 56 3.95 10.17 -12.72
C LEU A 56 5.23 10.57 -13.45
N HIS A 57 6.34 10.49 -12.73
CA HIS A 57 7.71 10.67 -13.23
C HIS A 57 8.53 9.44 -12.85
N ASP A 58 9.71 9.26 -13.44
CA ASP A 58 10.52 8.03 -13.26
C ASP A 58 10.82 7.69 -11.79
N ASN A 59 11.11 8.73 -10.99
CA ASN A 59 11.54 8.62 -9.59
C ASN A 59 10.63 9.38 -8.61
N LEU A 60 9.49 9.89 -9.10
CA LEU A 60 8.60 10.74 -8.32
C LEU A 60 7.14 10.53 -8.71
N ILE A 61 6.28 10.42 -7.70
CA ILE A 61 4.82 10.44 -7.88
C ILE A 61 4.31 11.74 -7.27
N VAL A 62 3.55 12.50 -8.05
CA VAL A 62 2.83 13.68 -7.56
C VAL A 62 1.41 13.25 -7.20
N VAL A 63 0.98 13.55 -5.98
CA VAL A 63 -0.33 13.15 -5.46
C VAL A 63 -1.05 14.30 -4.78
N SER A 64 -2.37 14.27 -4.81
CA SER A 64 -3.22 15.17 -4.02
C SER A 64 -3.82 14.44 -2.81
N ILE A 65 -4.00 15.16 -1.70
CA ILE A 65 -4.70 14.62 -0.52
C ILE A 65 -6.21 14.83 -0.67
N ASN A 66 -6.97 13.74 -0.59
CA ASN A 66 -8.44 13.75 -0.65
C ASN A 66 -9.11 13.79 0.74
N THR A 67 -8.45 14.34 1.76
CA THR A 67 -9.03 14.50 3.11
C THR A 67 -9.41 15.97 3.34
N PRO A 68 -10.49 16.25 4.11
CA PRO A 68 -10.94 17.62 4.35
C PRO A 68 -9.87 18.54 4.97
N VAL A 69 -9.00 17.99 5.83
CA VAL A 69 -7.99 18.74 6.58
C VAL A 69 -6.84 19.24 5.69
N PHE A 70 -6.49 18.48 4.65
CA PHE A 70 -5.35 18.77 3.77
C PHE A 70 -5.78 18.87 2.30
N LYS A 71 -7.03 19.27 2.08
CA LYS A 71 -7.66 19.25 0.76
C LYS A 71 -6.83 20.03 -0.25
N ASN A 72 -6.57 19.42 -1.41
CA ASN A 72 -5.79 19.97 -2.52
C ASN A 72 -4.30 20.22 -2.22
N GLU A 73 -3.76 19.74 -1.10
CA GLU A 73 -2.31 19.74 -0.89
C GLU A 73 -1.65 18.76 -1.88
N ILE A 74 -0.70 19.28 -2.66
CA ILE A 74 0.10 18.50 -3.61
C ILE A 74 1.35 18.01 -2.89
N ILE A 75 1.61 16.71 -2.97
CA ILE A 75 2.75 16.08 -2.34
C ILE A 75 3.53 15.24 -3.34
N MET A 76 4.84 15.26 -3.15
CA MET A 76 5.81 14.49 -3.91
C MET A 76 6.23 13.26 -3.10
N ILE A 77 6.01 12.06 -3.64
CA ILE A 77 6.42 10.79 -3.04
C ILE A 77 7.57 10.20 -3.85
N GLN A 78 8.67 9.88 -3.16
CA GLN A 78 9.85 9.22 -3.73
C GLN A 78 9.89 7.74 -3.33
N ARG A 79 10.75 6.97 -4.00
CA ARG A 79 11.03 5.59 -3.63
C ARG A 79 11.78 5.54 -2.32
N ILE A 80 11.51 4.51 -1.51
CA ILE A 80 12.26 4.23 -0.30
C ILE A 80 12.78 2.79 -0.33
N THR A 81 13.90 2.54 0.36
CA THR A 81 14.41 1.19 0.56
C THR A 81 13.81 0.59 1.82
N ILE A 82 13.34 -0.65 1.70
CA ILE A 82 12.69 -1.40 2.78
C ILE A 82 13.51 -2.64 3.01
N ASN A 83 14.00 -2.77 4.24
CA ASN A 83 14.79 -3.88 4.69
C ASN A 83 13.87 -4.81 5.49
N LEU A 84 13.80 -6.08 5.07
CA LEU A 84 13.18 -7.14 5.86
C LEU A 84 14.29 -8.06 6.38
N SER A 85 14.35 -8.15 7.70
CA SER A 85 15.20 -9.08 8.44
C SER A 85 14.30 -9.84 9.40
N GLU A 86 13.71 -10.94 8.94
CA GLU A 86 13.04 -11.88 9.84
C GLU A 86 14.07 -12.95 10.20
N GLY A 87 14.49 -12.95 11.48
CA GLY A 87 15.23 -14.03 12.15
C GLY A 87 16.27 -14.77 11.30
N GLU A 88 17.48 -14.20 11.21
CA GLU A 88 18.75 -14.87 10.88
C GLU A 88 18.71 -15.94 9.77
N ASP A 89 18.89 -15.49 8.52
CA ASP A 89 19.75 -16.10 7.47
C ASP A 89 19.55 -15.42 6.10
N ILE A 90 18.46 -14.67 5.90
CA ILE A 90 18.15 -13.97 4.64
C ILE A 90 17.69 -12.54 4.92
N SER A 91 18.42 -11.55 4.39
CA SER A 91 18.03 -10.14 4.40
C SER A 91 17.49 -9.73 3.03
N LEU A 92 16.22 -9.28 2.97
CA LEU A 92 15.61 -8.78 1.74
C LEU A 92 15.61 -7.25 1.71
N HIS A 93 16.06 -6.67 0.60
CA HIS A 93 16.02 -5.23 0.35
C HIS A 93 15.13 -4.94 -0.86
N ARG A 94 14.11 -4.08 -0.71
CA ARG A 94 13.26 -3.63 -1.82
C ARG A 94 13.21 -2.10 -1.86
N SER A 95 13.66 -1.52 -2.97
CA SER A 95 13.57 -0.08 -3.23
C SER A 95 12.38 0.21 -4.13
N GLN A 96 11.31 0.78 -3.56
CA GLN A 96 10.05 1.01 -4.29
C GLN A 96 9.28 2.19 -3.67
N PHE A 97 8.33 2.76 -4.41
CA PHE A 97 7.41 3.74 -3.83
C PHE A 97 6.59 3.10 -2.69
N PRO A 98 6.46 3.78 -1.53
CA PRO A 98 5.75 3.25 -0.36
C PRO A 98 4.22 3.37 -0.51
N VAL A 99 3.68 3.00 -1.67
CA VAL A 99 2.25 3.14 -2.00
C VAL A 99 1.71 1.85 -2.61
N GLN A 100 0.40 1.65 -2.46
CA GLN A 100 -0.34 0.58 -3.11
C GLN A 100 -1.61 1.17 -3.75
N SER A 101 -2.12 0.56 -4.83
CA SER A 101 -3.44 0.90 -5.34
C SER A 101 -4.51 0.70 -4.25
N SER A 102 -5.45 1.64 -4.15
CA SER A 102 -6.54 1.58 -3.16
C SER A 102 -7.93 1.56 -3.80
N PHE A 103 -8.00 1.15 -5.07
CA PHE A 103 -9.28 0.98 -5.78
C PHE A 103 -10.13 -0.16 -5.19
N ALA A 104 -9.49 -1.26 -4.80
CA ALA A 104 -10.12 -2.38 -4.14
C ALA A 104 -9.24 -2.85 -2.97
N MET A 105 -9.86 -3.27 -1.89
CA MET A 105 -9.16 -3.78 -0.72
C MET A 105 -9.98 -4.85 0.00
N THR A 106 -9.28 -5.71 0.74
CA THR A 106 -9.93 -6.71 1.58
C THR A 106 -10.53 -6.06 2.83
N ASN A 107 -11.55 -6.70 3.42
CA ASN A 107 -12.17 -6.23 4.66
C ASN A 107 -11.16 -6.02 5.79
N HIS A 108 -10.17 -6.91 5.90
CA HIS A 108 -9.09 -6.79 6.88
C HIS A 108 -8.26 -5.51 6.70
N LYS A 109 -7.97 -5.11 5.45
CA LYS A 109 -7.23 -3.86 5.15
C LYS A 109 -8.09 -2.61 5.38
N ALA A 110 -9.39 -2.69 5.12
CA ALA A 110 -10.33 -1.60 5.35
C ALA A 110 -10.65 -1.36 6.84
N GLN A 111 -10.35 -2.34 7.71
CA GLN A 111 -10.68 -2.26 9.12
C GLN A 111 -10.04 -1.03 9.79
N GLY A 112 -10.87 -0.19 10.40
CA GLY A 112 -10.42 1.05 11.05
C GLY A 112 -10.30 2.26 10.13
N GLN A 113 -10.55 2.09 8.82
CA GLN A 113 -10.66 3.20 7.88
C GLN A 113 -12.12 3.68 7.79
N THR A 114 -12.29 4.93 7.37
CA THR A 114 -13.59 5.53 7.11
C THR A 114 -13.62 6.06 5.68
N MET A 115 -14.65 5.69 4.93
CA MET A 115 -14.85 6.05 3.53
C MET A 115 -16.29 6.53 3.34
N GLU A 116 -16.48 7.52 2.48
CA GLU A 116 -17.81 8.08 2.19
C GLU A 116 -18.62 7.15 1.26
N ASN A 117 -17.95 6.60 0.25
CA ASN A 117 -18.57 5.72 -0.74
C ASN A 117 -17.81 4.40 -0.82
N VAL A 118 -18.50 3.29 -0.56
CA VAL A 118 -17.93 1.93 -0.58
C VAL A 118 -18.83 1.02 -1.42
N LEU A 119 -18.22 0.29 -2.35
CA LEU A 119 -18.84 -0.85 -3.03
C LEU A 119 -18.35 -2.14 -2.35
N ILE A 120 -19.28 -2.94 -1.84
CA ILE A 120 -18.96 -4.24 -1.22
C ILE A 120 -19.22 -5.32 -2.26
N TYR A 121 -18.16 -6.04 -2.63
CA TYR A 121 -18.25 -7.18 -3.54
C TYR A 121 -18.28 -8.48 -2.73
N LEU A 122 -19.31 -9.31 -2.97
CA LEU A 122 -19.50 -10.61 -2.32
C LEU A 122 -19.66 -11.68 -3.39
N GLU A 123 -18.61 -12.46 -3.66
CA GLU A 123 -18.65 -13.59 -4.60
C GLU A 123 -19.53 -14.74 -4.08
N GLN A 124 -19.54 -14.94 -2.76
CA GLN A 124 -20.32 -15.96 -2.05
C GLN A 124 -20.97 -15.34 -0.80
N PRO A 125 -22.07 -15.92 -0.28
CA PRO A 125 -22.64 -15.48 1.00
C PRO A 125 -21.58 -15.50 2.10
N VAL A 126 -21.60 -14.46 2.93
CA VAL A 126 -20.52 -14.04 3.86
C VAL A 126 -19.87 -15.23 4.58
N PHE A 127 -18.57 -15.42 4.34
CA PHE A 127 -17.81 -16.60 4.76
C PHE A 127 -17.73 -16.80 6.29
N GLN A 128 -17.76 -15.70 7.06
CA GLN A 128 -17.70 -15.73 8.53
C GLN A 128 -18.56 -14.64 9.17
N HIS A 129 -19.04 -14.93 10.39
CA HIS A 129 -19.79 -13.99 11.20
C HIS A 129 -18.98 -12.71 11.45
N GLY A 130 -19.62 -11.54 11.27
CA GLY A 130 -19.01 -10.24 11.51
C GLY A 130 -18.24 -9.61 10.34
N GLN A 131 -17.89 -10.33 9.28
CA GLN A 131 -17.15 -9.74 8.14
C GLN A 131 -17.96 -8.67 7.39
N LEU A 132 -19.26 -8.92 7.17
CA LEU A 132 -20.16 -7.94 6.57
C LEU A 132 -20.33 -6.70 7.46
N TYR A 133 -20.39 -6.91 8.78
CA TYR A 133 -20.47 -5.80 9.73
C TYR A 133 -19.22 -4.91 9.64
N VAL A 134 -18.02 -5.50 9.58
CA VAL A 134 -16.78 -4.74 9.41
C VAL A 134 -16.81 -3.95 8.11
N ALA A 135 -17.24 -4.55 7.00
CA ALA A 135 -17.34 -3.88 5.70
C ALA A 135 -18.33 -2.69 5.72
N LEU A 136 -19.50 -2.87 6.36
CA LEU A 136 -20.50 -1.82 6.49
C LEU A 136 -20.05 -0.68 7.43
N ARG A 137 -19.27 -0.99 8.48
CA ARG A 137 -18.74 0.01 9.42
C ARG A 137 -17.77 1.00 8.76
N CYS A 138 -17.10 0.58 7.69
CA CYS A 138 -16.17 1.46 6.96
C CYS A 138 -16.91 2.62 6.25
N ARG A 139 -18.22 2.52 6.04
CA ARG A 139 -19.05 3.56 5.43
C ARG A 139 -19.55 4.55 6.50
N LYS A 140 -19.29 5.84 6.33
CA LYS A 140 -19.95 6.92 7.07
C LYS A 140 -20.88 7.71 6.17
#